data_AF-A0A285PAF1-F1
#
_entry.id   AF-A0A285PAF1-F1
#
_cell.length_a   1.000
_cell.length_b   1.000
_cell.length_c   1.000
_cell.angle_alpha   90.00
_cell.angle_beta   90.00
_cell.angle_gamma   90.00
#
_symmetry.space_group_name_H-M   'P 1'
#
loop_
_entity.id
_entity.type
_entity.pdbx_description
1 polymer ?
#
loop_
_entity_poly.entity_id
_entity_poly.type
_entity_poly.pdbx_seq_one_letter_code
_entity_poly.pdbx_strand_id
1 'polypeptide(L)'
;MTTHSKENALDDYEFERFLQGARAIDCDLRSLEARFVAFVGGRLGLRPGEICHMKGDWVNWRKRMIDIPFHLPCEKGKDGGICGYCRQQAAQRAEYSQLSLAEARLEALQEQLSEMPSLPGELQRQLQTIHVIHIDGDLRKDALDRQVEELLANAGAVDDVDEVREALDDVARRYQQENEVTQDEAEEQMWTAKTENAARSVPFDFDSRAELVLEQYFDRFDEWTRSRQAVNRRVDEALREADGLSEETTNPHGLRATAATHLAGKGLAAPALQAMFGWSQISTARRYIASTPDNTQRQLNQIQTR
;
A
#
# COMPACT_ATOMS: atom_id res chain seq x y z
N MET A 1 -4.43 12.78 12.91
CA MET A 1 -3.52 13.56 12.04
C MET A 1 -2.61 12.55 11.36
N THR A 2 -2.82 12.26 10.08
CA THR A 2 -2.02 11.26 9.34
C THR A 2 -0.63 11.83 9.08
N THR A 3 0.36 11.42 9.87
CA THR A 3 1.79 11.67 9.62
C THR A 3 2.11 11.16 8.22
N HIS A 4 2.55 12.05 7.33
CA HIS A 4 2.93 11.61 5.99
C HIS A 4 4.20 10.78 6.13
N SER A 5 4.21 9.51 5.69
CA SER A 5 5.37 8.59 5.81
C SER A 5 6.75 9.18 5.44
N LYS A 6 6.78 10.25 4.63
CA LYS A 6 7.97 11.03 4.30
C LYS A 6 8.56 11.83 5.48
N GLU A 7 7.72 12.35 6.37
CA GLU A 7 8.15 13.13 7.55
C GLU A 7 9.03 12.29 8.48
N ASN A 8 8.89 10.98 8.42
CA ASN A 8 9.66 10.01 9.20
C ASN A 8 10.82 9.39 8.38
N ALA A 9 11.14 9.96 7.21
CA ALA A 9 12.29 9.51 6.41
C ALA A 9 13.57 10.07 7.02
N LEU A 10 14.47 9.18 7.42
CA LEU A 10 15.82 9.51 7.84
C LEU A 10 16.63 10.11 6.67
N ASP A 11 17.46 11.12 6.96
CA ASP A 11 18.56 11.51 6.07
C ASP A 11 19.72 10.47 6.10
N ASP A 12 20.77 10.68 5.29
CA ASP A 12 21.88 9.73 5.22
C ASP A 12 22.68 9.65 6.53
N TYR A 13 22.78 10.73 7.31
CA TYR A 13 23.48 10.75 8.60
C TYR A 13 22.67 10.04 9.68
N GLU A 14 21.38 10.37 9.78
CA GLU A 14 20.42 9.71 10.66
C GLU A 14 20.31 8.21 10.35
N PHE A 15 20.33 7.82 9.07
CA PHE A 15 20.34 6.40 8.69
C PHE A 15 21.59 5.66 9.20
N GLU A 16 22.77 6.28 9.11
CA GLU A 16 23.98 5.67 9.68
C GLU A 16 23.94 5.61 11.21
N ARG A 17 23.36 6.60 11.90
CA ARG A 17 23.12 6.56 13.35
C ARG A 17 22.16 5.45 13.73
N PHE A 18 21.06 5.31 13.01
CA PHE A 18 20.10 4.21 13.17
C PHE A 18 20.78 2.84 12.98
N LEU A 19 21.66 2.72 11.99
CA LEU A 19 22.40 1.48 11.74
C LEU A 19 23.49 1.20 12.79
N GLN A 20 24.08 2.22 13.40
CA GLN A 20 24.94 2.05 14.57
C GLN A 20 24.14 1.51 15.76
N GLY A 21 22.95 2.05 16.02
CA GLY A 21 22.05 1.51 17.04
C GLY A 21 21.64 0.06 16.76
N ALA A 22 21.28 -0.27 15.52
CA ALA A 22 20.97 -1.66 15.13
C ALA A 22 22.15 -2.63 15.39
N ARG A 23 23.40 -2.15 15.27
CA ARG A 23 24.61 -2.94 15.58
C ARG A 23 24.85 -3.08 17.08
N ALA A 24 24.48 -2.07 17.86
CA ALA A 24 24.69 -2.00 19.30
C ALA A 24 23.69 -2.83 20.12
N ILE A 25 22.65 -3.39 19.50
CA ILE A 25 21.74 -4.33 20.17
C ILE A 25 22.53 -5.55 20.69
N ASP A 26 22.56 -5.72 22.01
CA ASP A 26 23.33 -6.75 22.73
C ASP A 26 23.09 -8.20 22.29
N CYS A 27 21.94 -8.48 21.68
CA CYS A 27 21.60 -9.82 21.20
C CYS A 27 21.96 -9.96 19.72
N ASP A 28 22.96 -10.79 19.40
CA ASP A 28 23.45 -11.05 18.03
C ASP A 28 22.34 -11.31 17.00
N LEU A 29 21.35 -12.13 17.37
CA LEU A 29 20.23 -12.44 16.50
C LEU A 29 19.34 -11.21 16.27
N ARG A 30 19.04 -10.44 17.31
CA ARG A 30 18.23 -9.22 17.19
C ARG A 30 18.98 -8.13 16.44
N SER A 31 20.29 -8.01 16.65
CA SER A 31 21.18 -7.13 15.90
C SER A 31 21.18 -7.49 14.41
N LEU A 32 21.30 -8.77 14.06
CA LEU A 32 21.15 -9.21 12.67
C LEU A 32 19.76 -8.87 12.12
N GLU A 33 18.69 -9.24 12.83
CA GLU A 33 17.30 -8.98 12.42
C GLU A 33 17.06 -7.47 12.20
N ALA A 34 17.60 -6.61 13.07
CA ALA A 34 17.49 -5.16 12.95
C ALA A 34 18.30 -4.61 11.77
N ARG A 35 19.54 -5.06 11.57
CA ARG A 35 20.33 -4.69 10.38
C ARG A 35 19.66 -5.15 9.09
N PHE A 36 19.09 -6.35 9.08
CA PHE A 36 18.30 -6.85 7.96
C PHE A 36 17.15 -5.91 7.65
N VAL A 37 16.29 -5.62 8.63
CA VAL A 37 15.17 -4.68 8.49
C VAL A 37 15.65 -3.29 8.04
N ALA A 38 16.76 -2.80 8.56
CA ALA A 38 17.34 -1.51 8.19
C ALA A 38 17.70 -1.45 6.70
N PHE A 39 18.35 -2.47 6.14
CA PHE A 39 18.73 -2.46 4.73
C PHE A 39 17.56 -2.78 3.80
N VAL A 40 16.79 -3.84 4.08
CA VAL A 40 15.69 -4.23 3.19
C VAL A 40 14.58 -3.19 3.22
N GLY A 41 14.30 -2.56 4.36
CA GLY A 41 13.33 -1.47 4.48
C GLY A 41 13.90 -0.11 4.07
N GLY A 42 15.10 0.23 4.53
CA GLY A 42 15.68 1.58 4.44
C GLY A 42 16.57 1.86 3.23
N ARG A 43 17.03 0.84 2.52
CA ARG A 43 17.79 1.00 1.25
C ARG A 43 17.06 0.36 0.07
N LEU A 44 16.49 -0.84 0.25
CA LEU A 44 15.75 -1.54 -0.81
C LEU A 44 14.26 -1.18 -0.84
N GLY A 45 13.74 -0.58 0.25
CA GLY A 45 12.39 -0.06 0.28
C GLY A 45 11.29 -1.11 0.41
N LEU A 46 11.54 -2.32 0.93
CA LEU A 46 10.51 -3.34 1.10
C LEU A 46 9.43 -2.87 2.09
N ARG A 47 8.17 -3.25 1.83
CA ARG A 47 7.06 -3.00 2.75
C ARG A 47 7.18 -3.93 3.95
N PRO A 48 6.66 -3.54 5.12
CA PRO A 48 6.77 -4.38 6.30
C PRO A 48 6.06 -5.75 6.17
N GLY A 49 4.98 -5.80 5.38
CA GLY A 49 4.32 -7.06 5.01
C GLY A 49 5.18 -7.94 4.08
N GLU A 50 5.96 -7.33 3.18
CA GLU A 50 6.92 -8.04 2.31
C GLU A 50 8.05 -8.63 3.16
N ILE A 51 8.62 -7.85 4.10
CA ILE A 51 9.66 -8.32 5.03
C ILE A 51 9.14 -9.48 5.88
N CYS A 52 7.92 -9.37 6.40
CA CYS A 52 7.31 -10.40 7.25
C CYS A 52 7.16 -11.76 6.56
N HIS A 53 7.01 -11.78 5.24
CA HIS A 53 6.82 -13.00 4.45
C HIS A 53 8.01 -13.33 3.56
N MET A 54 9.10 -12.58 3.70
CA MET A 54 10.27 -12.74 2.85
C MET A 54 10.88 -14.13 3.03
N LYS A 55 11.06 -14.84 1.93
CA LYS A 55 11.73 -16.13 1.85
C LYS A 55 13.06 -16.00 1.11
N GLY A 56 14.00 -16.87 1.43
CA GLY A 56 15.32 -16.89 0.79
C GLY A 56 15.24 -17.24 -0.69
N ASP A 57 14.23 -18.03 -1.09
CA ASP A 57 13.96 -18.37 -2.49
C ASP A 57 13.42 -17.19 -3.33
N TRP A 58 12.99 -16.09 -2.70
CA TRP A 58 12.70 -14.83 -3.39
C TRP A 58 13.99 -14.15 -3.88
N VAL A 59 15.14 -14.49 -3.30
CA VAL A 59 16.42 -13.85 -3.64
C VAL A 59 17.07 -14.58 -4.80
N ASN A 60 17.02 -13.96 -5.99
CA ASN A 60 17.73 -14.43 -7.16
C ASN A 60 19.17 -13.92 -7.16
N TRP A 61 20.07 -14.65 -6.49
CA TRP A 61 21.49 -14.31 -6.36
C TRP A 61 22.20 -14.11 -7.70
N ARG A 62 21.81 -14.85 -8.74
CA ARG A 62 22.41 -14.72 -10.08
C ARG A 62 22.01 -13.43 -10.78
N LYS A 63 20.74 -13.01 -10.66
CA LYS A 63 20.23 -11.77 -11.27
C LYS A 63 20.37 -10.55 -10.36
N ARG A 64 20.74 -10.76 -9.09
CA ARG A 64 20.79 -9.73 -8.05
C ARG A 64 19.44 -9.02 -7.83
N MET A 65 18.36 -9.80 -7.85
CA MET A 65 16.98 -9.31 -7.66
C MET A 65 16.31 -10.04 -6.50
N ILE A 66 15.45 -9.34 -5.76
CA ILE A 66 14.44 -9.95 -4.89
C ILE A 66 13.12 -9.97 -5.66
N ASP A 67 12.61 -11.15 -5.97
CA ASP A 67 11.37 -11.37 -6.71
C ASP A 67 10.20 -11.50 -5.70
N ILE A 68 9.45 -10.41 -5.51
CA ILE A 68 8.31 -10.36 -4.60
C ILE A 68 7.08 -10.96 -5.32
N PRO A 69 6.50 -12.06 -4.81
CA PRO A 69 5.35 -12.68 -5.45
C PRO A 69 4.06 -11.87 -5.23
N PHE A 70 3.10 -12.07 -6.12
CA PHE A 70 1.77 -11.47 -5.99
C PHE A 70 0.95 -12.12 -4.87
N HIS A 71 1.02 -13.44 -4.77
CA HIS A 71 0.29 -14.26 -3.79
C HIS A 71 1.23 -15.31 -3.21
N LEU A 72 1.16 -15.53 -1.90
CA LEU A 72 1.85 -16.63 -1.23
C LEU A 72 0.98 -17.22 -0.12
N PRO A 73 0.93 -18.55 0.01
CA PRO A 73 0.40 -19.16 1.21
C PRO A 73 1.09 -18.67 2.47
N CYS A 74 0.30 -18.26 3.46
CA CYS A 74 0.81 -17.83 4.76
C CYS A 74 0.58 -18.94 5.77
N GLU A 75 1.68 -19.52 6.27
CA GLU A 75 1.66 -20.61 7.26
C GLU A 75 2.19 -20.15 8.63
N LYS A 76 2.37 -18.84 8.81
CA LYS A 76 2.98 -18.24 10.02
C LYS A 76 2.01 -18.07 11.20
N GLY A 77 0.79 -18.59 11.10
CA GLY A 77 -0.16 -18.68 12.20
C GLY A 77 0.27 -19.73 13.22
N LYS A 78 -0.22 -19.62 14.46
CA LYS A 78 0.12 -20.59 15.53
C LYS A 78 -0.27 -22.02 15.19
N ASP A 79 -1.34 -22.18 14.41
CA ASP A 79 -1.91 -23.47 14.02
C ASP A 79 -1.49 -23.89 12.59
N GLY A 80 -0.44 -23.28 12.04
CA GLY A 80 0.00 -23.51 10.65
C GLY A 80 -0.84 -22.81 9.57
N GLY A 81 -1.92 -22.12 9.96
CA GLY A 81 -2.71 -21.26 9.06
C GLY A 81 -2.13 -19.85 8.91
N ILE A 82 -2.96 -18.90 8.48
CA ILE A 82 -2.52 -17.51 8.24
C ILE A 82 -2.15 -16.76 9.54
N CYS A 83 -1.15 -15.88 9.44
CA CYS A 83 -0.71 -15.06 10.57
C CYS A 83 -1.70 -13.94 10.91
N GLY A 84 -1.60 -13.38 12.12
CA GLY A 84 -2.49 -12.31 12.58
C GLY A 84 -2.45 -11.04 11.72
N TYR A 85 -1.33 -10.75 11.04
CA TYR A 85 -1.27 -9.65 10.08
C TYR A 85 -2.10 -9.93 8.82
N CYS A 86 -2.03 -11.15 8.28
CA CYS A 86 -2.84 -11.52 7.12
C CYS A 86 -4.34 -11.52 7.46
N ARG A 87 -4.73 -12.02 8.65
CA ARG A 87 -6.12 -11.92 9.12
C ARG A 87 -6.61 -10.48 9.20
N GLN A 88 -5.78 -9.58 9.75
CA GLN A 88 -6.12 -8.16 9.81
C GLN A 88 -6.26 -7.54 8.41
N GLN A 89 -5.38 -7.88 7.47
CA GLN A 89 -5.48 -7.41 6.09
C GLN A 89 -6.72 -7.96 5.38
N ALA A 90 -7.08 -9.23 5.62
CA ALA A 90 -8.29 -9.85 5.09
C ALA A 90 -9.55 -9.17 5.64
N ALA A 91 -9.62 -8.95 6.95
CA ALA A 91 -10.71 -8.22 7.59
C ALA A 91 -10.85 -6.79 7.06
N GLN A 92 -9.74 -6.05 6.90
CA GLN A 92 -9.76 -4.72 6.29
C GLN A 92 -10.25 -4.75 4.84
N ARG A 93 -9.83 -5.75 4.06
CA ARG A 93 -10.27 -5.89 2.67
C ARG A 93 -11.78 -6.18 2.60
N ALA A 94 -12.27 -7.05 3.47
CA ALA A 94 -13.70 -7.33 3.57
C ALA A 94 -14.47 -6.06 3.96
N GLU A 95 -14.02 -5.34 4.98
CA GLU A 95 -14.61 -4.06 5.40
C GLU A 95 -14.63 -3.02 4.27
N TYR A 96 -13.51 -2.84 3.56
CA TYR A 96 -13.43 -1.87 2.46
C TYR A 96 -14.20 -2.29 1.19
N SER A 97 -14.55 -3.57 1.05
CA SER A 97 -15.39 -4.03 -0.06
C SER A 97 -16.87 -3.71 0.13
N GLN A 98 -17.27 -3.32 1.34
CA GLN A 98 -18.66 -3.00 1.65
C GLN A 98 -19.04 -1.62 1.11
N LEU A 99 -19.64 -1.61 -0.08
CA LEU A 99 -20.28 -0.43 -0.65
C LEU A 99 -21.62 -0.17 0.06
N SER A 100 -21.93 1.08 0.34
CA SER A 100 -23.29 1.51 0.64
C SER A 100 -24.20 1.34 -0.58
N LEU A 101 -25.52 1.30 -0.37
CA LEU A 101 -26.48 1.21 -1.48
C LEU A 101 -26.31 2.39 -2.45
N ALA A 102 -25.97 3.58 -1.96
CA ALA A 102 -25.75 4.76 -2.79
C ALA A 102 -24.46 4.66 -3.63
N GLU A 103 -23.37 4.14 -3.06
CA GLU A 103 -22.14 3.87 -3.80
C GLU A 103 -22.37 2.81 -4.90
N ALA A 104 -23.09 1.73 -4.57
CA ALA A 104 -23.42 0.71 -5.55
C ALA A 104 -24.37 1.20 -6.65
N ARG A 105 -25.35 2.06 -6.34
CA ARG A 105 -26.19 2.75 -7.34
C ARG A 105 -25.33 3.61 -8.27
N LEU A 106 -24.34 4.33 -7.74
CA LEU A 106 -23.44 5.15 -8.56
C LEU A 106 -22.64 4.30 -9.53
N GLU A 107 -22.04 3.20 -9.07
CA GLU A 107 -21.30 2.25 -9.91
C GLU A 107 -22.20 1.66 -11.01
N ALA A 108 -23.41 1.21 -10.65
CA ALA A 108 -24.40 0.71 -11.61
C ALA A 108 -24.75 1.75 -12.69
N LEU A 109 -24.90 3.01 -12.29
CA LEU A 109 -25.16 4.13 -13.21
C LEU A 109 -23.93 4.49 -14.07
N GLN A 110 -22.70 4.28 -13.62
CA GLN A 110 -21.47 4.63 -14.35
C GLN A 110 -21.08 3.54 -15.36
N GLU A 111 -21.10 2.28 -14.92
CA GLU A 111 -20.63 1.12 -15.71
C GLU A 111 -21.72 0.55 -16.63
N GLN A 112 -22.94 1.10 -16.59
CA GLN A 112 -24.10 0.65 -17.39
C GLN A 112 -24.30 -0.87 -17.30
N LEU A 113 -24.35 -1.37 -16.06
CA LEU A 113 -24.46 -2.80 -15.80
C LEU A 113 -25.67 -3.41 -16.52
N SER A 114 -25.54 -4.67 -16.94
CA SER A 114 -26.62 -5.42 -17.55
C SER A 114 -27.84 -5.43 -16.64
N GLU A 115 -29.04 -5.26 -17.21
CA GLU A 115 -30.33 -5.16 -16.51
C GLU A 115 -30.64 -3.79 -15.86
N MET A 116 -29.77 -2.78 -16.04
CA MET A 116 -30.14 -1.41 -15.73
C MET A 116 -31.39 -0.97 -16.51
N PRO A 117 -32.35 -0.29 -15.86
CA PRO A 117 -33.48 0.30 -16.58
C PRO A 117 -32.96 1.30 -17.61
N SER A 118 -33.62 1.37 -18.76
CA SER A 118 -33.26 2.32 -19.81
C SER A 118 -33.59 3.75 -19.37
N LEU A 119 -32.57 4.50 -18.96
CA LEU A 119 -32.73 5.89 -18.51
C LEU A 119 -32.28 6.87 -19.62
N PRO A 120 -32.98 8.00 -19.80
CA PRO A 120 -32.46 9.11 -20.59
C PRO A 120 -31.09 9.55 -20.07
N GLY A 121 -30.14 9.81 -20.98
CA GLY A 121 -28.75 10.14 -20.58
C GLY A 121 -28.62 11.40 -19.72
N GLU A 122 -29.57 12.34 -19.78
CA GLU A 122 -29.60 13.49 -18.87
C GLU A 122 -30.01 13.10 -17.46
N LEU A 123 -31.07 12.30 -17.32
CA LEU A 123 -31.54 11.75 -16.05
C LEU A 123 -30.44 10.92 -15.38
N GLN A 124 -29.74 10.08 -16.15
CA GLN A 124 -28.61 9.30 -15.66
C GLN A 124 -27.50 10.19 -15.07
N ARG A 125 -27.11 11.27 -15.76
CA ARG A 125 -26.09 12.21 -15.25
C ARG A 125 -26.54 12.93 -13.98
N GLN A 126 -27.82 13.30 -13.90
CA GLN A 126 -28.39 13.93 -12.71
C GLN A 126 -28.38 12.97 -11.52
N LEU A 127 -28.79 11.71 -11.74
CA LEU A 127 -28.73 10.66 -10.74
C LEU A 127 -27.28 10.41 -10.28
N GLN A 128 -26.31 10.28 -11.19
CA GLN A 128 -24.89 10.16 -10.83
C GLN A 128 -24.43 11.34 -9.94
N THR A 129 -24.81 12.57 -10.33
CA THR A 129 -24.40 13.79 -9.60
C THR A 129 -24.92 13.79 -8.17
N ILE A 130 -26.21 13.52 -7.95
CA ILE A 130 -26.77 13.54 -6.59
C ILE A 130 -26.22 12.43 -5.70
N HIS A 131 -25.87 11.27 -6.27
CA HIS A 131 -25.21 10.19 -5.53
C HIS A 131 -23.79 10.59 -5.11
N VAL A 132 -23.02 11.25 -5.99
CA VAL A 132 -21.70 11.81 -5.63
C VAL A 132 -21.81 12.79 -4.47
N ILE A 133 -22.75 13.75 -4.52
CA ILE A 133 -22.94 14.73 -3.44
C ILE A 133 -23.30 14.03 -2.10
N HIS A 134 -24.10 12.97 -2.14
CA HIS A 134 -24.40 12.18 -0.93
C HIS A 134 -23.17 11.45 -0.40
N ILE A 135 -22.41 10.80 -1.28
CA ILE A 135 -21.19 10.05 -0.91
C ILE A 135 -20.13 10.99 -0.31
N ASP A 136 -20.02 12.21 -0.84
CA ASP A 136 -19.13 13.25 -0.31
C ASP A 136 -19.62 13.82 1.05
N GLY A 137 -20.82 13.43 1.50
CA GLY A 137 -21.40 13.83 2.79
C GLY A 137 -22.18 15.14 2.76
N ASP A 138 -22.30 15.78 1.60
CA ASP A 138 -22.97 17.06 1.41
C ASP A 138 -24.50 16.93 1.25
N LEU A 139 -25.01 15.70 1.11
CA LEU A 139 -26.43 15.40 1.06
C LEU A 139 -26.78 14.28 2.05
N ARG A 140 -27.80 14.48 2.89
CA ARG A 140 -28.28 13.42 3.80
C ARG A 140 -29.06 12.35 3.02
N LYS A 141 -29.07 11.10 3.50
CA LYS A 141 -29.76 9.97 2.86
C LYS A 141 -31.24 10.26 2.56
N ASP A 142 -31.98 10.81 3.51
CA ASP A 142 -33.40 11.19 3.35
C ASP A 142 -33.63 12.30 2.31
N ALA A 143 -32.61 13.12 2.05
CA ALA A 143 -32.64 14.12 0.98
C ALA A 143 -32.24 13.52 -0.36
N LEU A 144 -31.29 12.59 -0.40
CA LEU A 144 -30.96 11.80 -1.59
C LEU A 144 -32.19 11.04 -2.08
N ASP A 145 -32.85 10.26 -1.22
CA ASP A 145 -33.98 9.42 -1.60
C ASP A 145 -35.13 10.26 -2.20
N ARG A 146 -35.42 11.44 -1.62
CA ARG A 146 -36.39 12.39 -2.18
C ARG A 146 -35.98 12.96 -3.52
N GLN A 147 -34.71 13.35 -3.69
CA GLN A 147 -34.23 13.89 -4.97
C GLN A 147 -34.22 12.85 -6.08
N VAL A 148 -33.90 11.59 -5.77
CA VAL A 148 -34.03 10.48 -6.73
C VAL A 148 -35.48 10.36 -7.20
N GLU A 149 -36.43 10.34 -6.28
CA GLU A 149 -37.87 10.26 -6.59
C GLU A 149 -38.33 11.45 -7.45
N GLU A 150 -37.94 12.68 -7.07
CA GLU A 150 -38.26 13.90 -7.84
C GLU A 150 -37.66 13.86 -9.25
N LEU A 151 -36.42 13.41 -9.43
CA LEU A 151 -35.79 13.31 -10.74
C LEU A 151 -36.49 12.29 -11.64
N LEU A 152 -36.81 11.11 -11.10
CA LEU A 152 -37.53 10.07 -11.83
C LEU A 152 -38.93 10.53 -12.23
N ALA A 153 -39.67 11.18 -11.33
CA ALA A 153 -41.01 11.69 -11.60
C ALA A 153 -41.02 12.81 -12.65
N ASN A 154 -40.03 13.70 -12.62
CA ASN A 154 -39.95 14.85 -13.54
C ASN A 154 -39.42 14.48 -14.93
N ALA A 155 -38.77 13.33 -15.09
CA ALA A 155 -38.22 12.92 -16.38
C ALA A 155 -39.29 12.65 -17.45
N GLY A 156 -40.56 12.42 -17.05
CA GLY A 156 -41.70 12.19 -17.95
C GLY A 156 -41.53 11.01 -18.92
N ALA A 157 -40.46 10.22 -18.74
CA ALA A 157 -40.00 9.15 -19.62
C ALA A 157 -40.07 7.77 -18.95
N VAL A 158 -40.68 7.71 -17.76
CA VAL A 158 -40.84 6.51 -16.96
C VAL A 158 -42.31 6.42 -16.56
N ASP A 159 -42.98 5.33 -16.93
CA ASP A 159 -44.40 5.13 -16.66
C ASP A 159 -44.68 4.78 -15.19
N ASP A 160 -43.68 4.18 -14.51
CA ASP A 160 -43.74 3.80 -13.09
C ASP A 160 -42.40 4.13 -12.39
N VAL A 161 -42.42 5.18 -11.57
CA VAL A 161 -41.26 5.66 -10.80
C VAL A 161 -40.80 4.64 -9.78
N ASP A 162 -41.74 3.92 -9.15
CA ASP A 162 -41.42 2.93 -8.14
C ASP A 162 -40.75 1.71 -8.78
N GLU A 163 -41.23 1.28 -9.96
CA GLU A 163 -40.62 0.18 -10.73
C GLU A 163 -39.16 0.49 -11.12
N VAL A 164 -38.88 1.69 -11.64
CA VAL A 164 -37.50 2.07 -12.02
C VAL A 164 -36.59 2.21 -10.80
N ARG A 165 -37.10 2.72 -9.68
CA ARG A 165 -36.34 2.81 -8.43
C ARG A 165 -36.02 1.41 -7.90
N GLU A 166 -36.99 0.51 -7.92
CA GLU A 166 -36.80 -0.89 -7.49
C GLU A 166 -35.80 -1.62 -8.40
N ALA A 167 -35.89 -1.44 -9.72
CA ALA A 167 -34.92 -1.99 -10.66
C ALA A 167 -33.49 -1.47 -10.41
N LEU A 168 -33.32 -0.16 -10.16
CA LEU A 168 -32.04 0.42 -9.80
C LEU A 168 -31.49 -0.15 -8.48
N ASP A 169 -32.36 -0.34 -7.48
CA ASP A 169 -31.99 -0.93 -6.19
C ASP A 169 -31.58 -2.39 -6.32
N ASP A 170 -32.27 -3.17 -7.14
CA ASP A 170 -31.96 -4.57 -7.34
C ASP A 170 -30.64 -4.77 -8.08
N VAL A 171 -30.36 -3.96 -9.11
CA VAL A 171 -29.05 -3.95 -9.76
C VAL A 171 -27.96 -3.53 -8.78
N ALA A 172 -28.19 -2.49 -7.97
CA ALA A 172 -27.23 -2.04 -6.97
C ALA A 172 -26.96 -3.11 -5.89
N ARG A 173 -28.00 -3.76 -5.36
CA ARG A 173 -27.87 -4.85 -4.36
C ARG A 173 -27.11 -6.03 -4.93
N ARG A 174 -27.38 -6.39 -6.19
CA ARG A 174 -26.63 -7.47 -6.85
C ARG A 174 -25.18 -7.09 -7.02
N TYR A 175 -24.89 -5.87 -7.46
CA TYR A 175 -23.53 -5.36 -7.56
C TYR A 175 -22.81 -5.36 -6.20
N GLN A 176 -23.49 -4.96 -5.12
CA GLN A 176 -22.95 -5.08 -3.75
C GLN A 176 -22.60 -6.53 -3.45
N GLN A 177 -23.53 -7.47 -3.68
CA GLN A 177 -23.31 -8.88 -3.39
C GLN A 177 -22.19 -9.52 -4.21
N GLU A 178 -22.06 -9.14 -5.49
CA GLU A 178 -21.02 -9.66 -6.38
C GLU A 178 -19.62 -9.09 -6.08
N ASN A 179 -19.55 -7.90 -5.46
CA ASN A 179 -18.29 -7.21 -5.16
C ASN A 179 -17.92 -7.21 -3.67
N GLU A 180 -18.84 -7.63 -2.79
CA GLU A 180 -18.54 -7.87 -1.38
C GLU A 180 -17.59 -9.08 -1.27
N VAL A 181 -16.48 -8.86 -0.59
CA VAL A 181 -15.51 -9.92 -0.28
C VAL A 181 -15.71 -10.27 1.18
N THR A 182 -16.12 -11.51 1.46
CA THR A 182 -16.20 -11.98 2.84
C THR A 182 -14.79 -12.10 3.44
N GLN A 183 -14.70 -12.06 4.77
CA GLN A 183 -13.42 -12.27 5.44
C GLN A 183 -12.83 -13.64 5.07
N ASP A 184 -13.64 -14.70 5.02
CA ASP A 184 -13.18 -16.05 4.68
C ASP A 184 -12.61 -16.11 3.25
N GLU A 185 -13.30 -15.50 2.27
CA GLU A 185 -12.79 -15.39 0.88
C GLU A 185 -11.50 -14.56 0.79
N ALA A 186 -11.36 -13.53 1.63
CA ALA A 186 -10.13 -12.74 1.72
C ALA A 186 -8.99 -13.50 2.41
N GLU A 187 -9.29 -14.37 3.38
CA GLU A 187 -8.32 -15.23 4.07
C GLU A 187 -7.84 -16.40 3.17
N GLU A 188 -8.72 -16.93 2.32
CA GLU A 188 -8.35 -17.92 1.28
C GLU A 188 -7.34 -17.37 0.27
N GLN A 189 -7.34 -16.05 0.05
CA GLN A 189 -6.34 -15.35 -0.77
C GLN A 189 -5.02 -15.10 -0.02
N MET A 190 -4.84 -15.70 1.18
CA MET A 190 -3.61 -15.77 1.98
C MET A 190 -2.78 -14.47 1.98
N TRP A 191 -1.44 -14.51 2.00
CA TRP A 191 -0.68 -13.27 1.86
C TRP A 191 -0.71 -12.82 0.41
N THR A 192 -1.53 -11.81 0.13
CA THR A 192 -1.57 -11.12 -1.16
C THR A 192 -0.84 -9.79 -1.06
N ALA A 193 0.00 -9.51 -2.05
CA ALA A 193 0.60 -8.21 -2.23
C ALA A 193 -0.52 -7.16 -2.36
N LYS A 194 -0.46 -6.08 -1.57
CA LYS A 194 -1.56 -5.08 -1.47
C LYS A 194 -2.02 -4.47 -2.82
N THR A 195 -1.21 -4.59 -3.88
CA THR A 195 -1.51 -4.12 -5.24
C THR A 195 -0.87 -5.07 -6.25
N GLU A 196 -1.41 -5.21 -7.47
CA GLU A 196 -0.72 -5.96 -8.54
C GLU A 196 0.71 -5.46 -8.78
N ASN A 197 0.89 -4.14 -8.79
CA ASN A 197 2.20 -3.49 -8.90
C ASN A 197 3.17 -3.80 -7.74
N ALA A 198 2.71 -4.39 -6.64
CA ALA A 198 3.59 -4.79 -5.55
C ALA A 198 4.30 -6.12 -5.81
N ALA A 199 3.76 -6.96 -6.71
CA ALA A 199 4.52 -8.06 -7.30
C ALA A 199 5.57 -7.47 -8.25
N ARG A 200 6.83 -7.57 -7.86
CA ARG A 200 7.92 -6.88 -8.56
C ARG A 200 9.26 -7.49 -8.23
N SER A 201 10.23 -7.26 -9.10
CA SER A 201 11.64 -7.55 -8.84
C SER A 201 12.33 -6.29 -8.32
N VAL A 202 12.94 -6.38 -7.15
CA VAL A 202 13.71 -5.30 -6.51
C VAL A 202 15.21 -5.57 -6.67
N PRO A 203 15.96 -4.73 -7.41
CA PRO A 203 17.41 -4.90 -7.49
C PRO A 203 18.05 -4.60 -6.14
N PHE A 204 19.14 -5.28 -5.79
CA PHE A 204 19.86 -5.06 -4.53
C PHE A 204 21.36 -4.80 -4.69
N ASP A 205 21.92 -5.04 -5.88
CA ASP A 205 23.36 -4.90 -6.18
C ASP A 205 23.87 -3.46 -6.20
N PHE A 206 22.98 -2.47 -6.23
CA PHE A 206 23.37 -1.07 -6.12
C PHE A 206 23.86 -0.68 -4.71
N ASP A 207 23.65 -1.53 -3.70
CA ASP A 207 24.11 -1.34 -2.32
C ASP A 207 24.76 -2.63 -1.78
N SER A 208 26.09 -2.67 -1.78
CA SER A 208 26.85 -3.84 -1.32
C SER A 208 26.59 -4.20 0.15
N ARG A 209 26.18 -3.25 0.99
CA ARG A 209 25.86 -3.55 2.40
C ARG A 209 24.50 -4.22 2.51
N ALA A 210 23.54 -3.86 1.66
CA ALA A 210 22.27 -4.55 1.55
C ALA A 210 22.49 -6.01 1.09
N GLU A 211 23.31 -6.23 0.07
CA GLU A 211 23.69 -7.56 -0.41
C GLU A 211 24.31 -8.42 0.71
N LEU A 212 25.35 -7.92 1.38
CA LEU A 212 26.02 -8.64 2.47
C LEU A 212 25.07 -8.99 3.62
N VAL A 213 24.12 -8.11 3.94
CA VAL A 213 23.16 -8.36 5.02
C VAL A 213 22.09 -9.36 4.60
N LEU A 214 21.67 -9.36 3.33
CA LEU A 214 20.81 -10.40 2.78
C LEU A 214 21.50 -11.78 2.89
N GLU A 215 22.76 -11.89 2.43
CA GLU A 215 23.54 -13.13 2.50
C GLU A 215 23.67 -13.59 3.95
N GLN A 216 24.13 -12.69 4.83
CA GLN A 216 24.27 -12.98 6.25
C GLN A 216 22.99 -13.46 6.89
N TYR A 217 21.81 -13.00 6.48
CA TYR A 217 20.54 -13.46 7.07
C TYR A 217 20.13 -14.81 6.50
N PHE A 218 20.14 -14.96 5.17
CA PHE A 218 19.68 -16.16 4.50
C PHE A 218 20.64 -17.35 4.58
N ASP A 219 21.91 -17.12 4.94
CA ASP A 219 22.83 -18.19 5.36
C ASP A 219 22.40 -18.88 6.66
N ARG A 220 21.54 -18.22 7.46
CA ARG A 220 21.10 -18.70 8.78
C ARG A 220 19.66 -19.19 8.79
N PHE A 221 18.82 -18.61 7.93
CA PHE A 221 17.38 -18.80 7.93
C PHE A 221 16.86 -18.87 6.50
N ASP A 222 16.01 -19.84 6.18
CA ASP A 222 15.40 -19.94 4.86
C ASP A 222 14.29 -18.91 4.63
N GLU A 223 13.83 -18.24 5.69
CA GLU A 223 12.80 -17.21 5.64
C GLU A 223 12.86 -16.27 6.86
N TRP A 224 12.16 -15.13 6.78
CA TRP A 224 11.99 -14.27 7.94
C TRP A 224 11.19 -14.98 9.05
N THR A 225 11.83 -15.27 10.17
CA THR A 225 11.29 -16.18 11.21
C THR A 225 10.41 -15.50 12.26
N ARG A 226 10.01 -14.24 12.06
CA ARG A 226 9.30 -13.43 13.06
C ARG A 226 8.01 -12.84 12.54
N SER A 227 7.11 -12.51 13.49
CA SER A 227 5.88 -11.77 13.22
C SER A 227 6.15 -10.39 12.62
N ARG A 228 5.16 -9.81 11.94
CA ARG A 228 5.18 -8.41 11.50
C ARG A 228 5.46 -7.43 12.64
N GLN A 229 4.92 -7.65 13.84
CA GLN A 229 5.19 -6.79 15.00
C GLN A 229 6.67 -6.81 15.39
N ALA A 230 7.39 -7.90 15.13
CA ALA A 230 8.84 -7.95 15.37
C ALA A 230 9.59 -6.99 14.45
N VAL A 231 9.15 -6.79 13.20
CA VAL A 231 9.75 -5.80 12.29
C VAL A 231 9.67 -4.40 12.89
N ASN A 232 8.55 -4.00 13.53
CA ASN A 232 8.47 -2.72 14.25
C ASN A 232 9.46 -2.72 15.43
N ARG A 233 9.39 -3.74 16.29
CA ARG A 233 10.25 -3.81 17.47
C ARG A 233 11.74 -3.75 17.15
N ARG A 234 12.18 -4.25 16.00
CA ARG A 234 13.58 -4.15 15.56
C ARG A 234 13.99 -2.74 15.17
N VAL A 235 13.07 -1.96 14.59
CA VAL A 235 13.29 -0.54 14.35
C VAL A 235 13.36 0.20 15.69
N ASP A 236 12.40 -0.06 16.60
CA ASP A 236 12.35 0.58 17.91
C ASP A 236 13.59 0.26 18.76
N GLU A 237 14.03 -1.01 18.76
CA GLU A 237 15.28 -1.43 19.41
C GLU A 237 16.50 -0.72 18.83
N ALA A 238 16.61 -0.65 17.50
CA ALA A 238 17.73 0.06 16.86
C ALA A 238 17.72 1.56 17.17
N LEU A 239 16.54 2.19 17.29
CA LEU A 239 16.43 3.60 17.67
C LEU A 239 16.82 3.85 19.13
N ARG A 240 16.44 2.98 20.07
CA ARG A 240 16.85 3.10 21.48
C ARG A 240 18.35 3.08 21.68
N GLU A 241 19.05 2.28 20.88
CA GLU A 241 20.52 2.18 20.93
C GLU A 241 21.22 3.24 20.07
N ALA A 242 20.48 4.02 19.26
CA ALA A 242 21.06 5.02 18.36
C ALA A 242 21.22 6.36 19.07
N ASP A 243 22.46 6.74 19.35
CA ASP A 243 22.79 8.06 19.90
C ASP A 243 22.29 9.21 19.01
N GLY A 244 21.49 10.09 19.59
CA GLY A 244 20.91 11.27 18.94
C GLY A 244 19.58 11.05 18.22
N LEU A 245 19.00 9.83 18.23
CA LEU A 245 17.68 9.55 17.67
C LEU A 245 16.68 9.16 18.77
N SER A 246 15.39 9.37 18.52
CA SER A 246 14.31 8.90 19.39
C SER A 246 13.56 7.74 18.73
N GLU A 247 12.81 6.95 19.51
CA GLU A 247 11.93 5.90 18.98
C GLU A 247 10.81 6.45 18.07
N GLU A 248 10.54 7.76 18.13
CA GLU A 248 9.56 8.43 17.28
C GLU A 248 10.15 8.94 15.96
N THR A 249 11.48 8.97 15.81
CA THR A 249 12.17 9.50 14.63
C THR A 249 11.75 8.75 13.35
N THR A 250 11.63 7.42 13.41
CA THR A 250 11.19 6.65 12.24
C THR A 250 10.40 5.41 12.62
N ASN A 251 9.86 4.74 11.61
CA ASN A 251 9.17 3.46 11.71
C ASN A 251 9.37 2.69 10.38
N PRO A 252 8.86 1.46 10.21
CA PRO A 252 9.09 0.74 8.95
C PRO A 252 8.56 1.42 7.68
N HIS A 253 7.52 2.26 7.77
CA HIS A 253 7.10 3.10 6.64
C HIS A 253 8.04 4.29 6.41
N GLY A 254 8.56 4.88 7.49
CA GLY A 254 9.60 5.90 7.45
C GLY A 254 10.89 5.38 6.79
N LEU A 255 11.37 4.19 7.15
CA LEU A 255 12.51 3.55 6.48
C LEU A 255 12.26 3.36 4.98
N ARG A 256 11.08 2.91 4.59
CA ARG A 256 10.74 2.81 3.17
C ARG A 256 10.74 4.17 2.47
N ALA A 257 10.33 5.24 3.15
CA ALA A 257 10.45 6.59 2.64
C ALA A 257 11.92 7.07 2.61
N THR A 258 12.77 6.67 3.56
CA THR A 258 14.24 6.86 3.51
C THR A 258 14.81 6.29 2.23
N ALA A 259 14.48 5.04 1.88
CA ALA A 259 14.95 4.40 0.64
C ALA A 259 14.56 5.21 -0.60
N ALA A 260 13.30 5.65 -0.68
CA ALA A 260 12.78 6.43 -1.80
C ALA A 260 13.48 7.80 -1.91
N THR A 261 13.63 8.51 -0.79
CA THR A 261 14.31 9.81 -0.72
C THR A 261 15.78 9.68 -1.11
N HIS A 262 16.49 8.68 -0.58
CA HIS A 262 17.89 8.42 -0.88
C HIS A 262 18.13 8.14 -2.37
N LEU A 263 17.31 7.26 -2.98
CA LEU A 263 17.44 6.94 -4.40
C LEU A 263 17.03 8.10 -5.31
N ALA A 264 16.02 8.87 -4.92
CA ALA A 264 15.67 10.11 -5.61
C ALA A 264 16.83 11.12 -5.56
N GLY A 265 17.49 11.27 -4.40
CA GLY A 265 18.67 12.13 -4.22
C GLY A 265 19.86 11.70 -5.07
N LYS A 266 20.06 10.38 -5.24
CA LYS A 266 21.04 9.82 -6.18
C LYS A 266 20.67 10.02 -7.65
N GLY A 267 19.45 10.46 -7.94
CA GLY A 267 18.97 10.81 -9.27
C GLY A 267 18.25 9.68 -10.00
N LEU A 268 17.69 8.70 -9.28
CA LEU A 268 16.86 7.67 -9.88
C LEU A 268 15.56 8.28 -10.44
N ALA A 269 15.25 8.00 -11.70
CA ALA A 269 14.12 8.61 -12.39
C ALA A 269 12.75 8.11 -11.86
N ALA A 270 11.70 8.92 -12.04
CA ALA A 270 10.37 8.62 -11.51
C ALA A 270 9.80 7.26 -11.95
N PRO A 271 9.93 6.82 -13.22
CA PRO A 271 9.45 5.50 -13.63
C PRO A 271 10.20 4.35 -12.92
N ALA A 272 11.51 4.50 -12.71
CA ALA A 272 12.31 3.49 -12.02
C ALA A 272 11.98 3.43 -10.53
N LEU A 273 11.76 4.57 -9.87
CA LEU A 273 11.23 4.62 -8.50
C LEU A 273 9.84 3.99 -8.41
N GLN A 274 8.93 4.31 -9.34
CA GLN A 274 7.59 3.72 -9.37
C GLN A 274 7.66 2.19 -9.46
N ALA A 275 8.49 1.66 -10.36
CA ALA A 275 8.70 0.23 -10.51
C ALA A 275 9.34 -0.39 -9.27
N MET A 276 10.44 0.16 -8.75
CA MET A 276 11.15 -0.38 -7.60
C MET A 276 10.31 -0.40 -6.32
N PHE A 277 9.44 0.59 -6.12
CA PHE A 277 8.57 0.67 -4.95
C PHE A 277 7.19 0.05 -5.21
N GLY A 278 6.82 -0.30 -6.44
CA GLY A 278 5.50 -0.85 -6.75
C GLY A 278 4.37 0.13 -6.42
N TRP A 279 4.54 1.40 -6.79
CA TRP A 279 3.49 2.41 -6.65
C TRP A 279 2.55 2.37 -7.86
N SER A 280 1.24 2.41 -7.61
CA SER A 280 0.24 2.46 -8.68
C SER A 280 0.28 3.78 -9.47
N GLN A 281 0.61 4.88 -8.79
CA GLN A 281 0.59 6.22 -9.38
C GLN A 281 2.00 6.79 -9.51
N ILE A 282 2.38 7.21 -10.71
CA ILE A 282 3.67 7.88 -10.97
C ILE A 282 3.82 9.21 -10.21
N SER A 283 2.69 9.84 -9.86
CA SER A 283 2.66 11.08 -9.07
C SER A 283 3.30 10.90 -7.69
N THR A 284 3.21 9.71 -7.09
CA THR A 284 3.90 9.38 -5.84
C THR A 284 5.41 9.47 -6.01
N ALA A 285 5.98 8.92 -7.09
CA ALA A 285 7.41 8.99 -7.37
C ALA A 285 7.88 10.41 -7.65
N ARG A 286 7.11 11.17 -8.44
CA ARG A 286 7.42 12.58 -8.73
C ARG A 286 7.47 13.43 -7.46
N ARG A 287 6.62 13.14 -6.46
CA ARG A 287 6.64 13.84 -5.18
C ARG A 287 7.97 13.68 -4.45
N TYR A 288 8.55 12.49 -4.42
CA TYR A 288 9.87 12.27 -3.81
C TYR A 288 10.96 13.07 -4.55
N ILE A 289 11.01 12.96 -5.88
CA ILE A 289 12.00 13.71 -6.69
C ILE A 289 11.91 15.22 -6.48
N ALA A 290 10.69 15.78 -6.50
CA ALA A 290 10.47 17.21 -6.37
C ALA A 290 10.83 17.76 -4.98
N SER A 291 10.84 16.91 -3.97
CA SER A 291 10.96 17.32 -2.57
C SER A 291 12.23 16.81 -1.88
N THR A 292 13.19 16.31 -2.67
CA THR A 292 14.54 15.93 -2.23
C THR A 292 15.55 17.00 -2.68
N PRO A 293 16.09 17.83 -1.77
CA PRO A 293 17.05 18.88 -2.11
C PRO A 293 18.33 18.37 -2.79
N ASP A 294 18.81 17.19 -2.40
CA ASP A 294 20.04 16.59 -2.94
C ASP A 294 19.95 16.35 -4.46
N ASN A 295 18.76 16.03 -4.97
CA ASN A 295 18.54 15.89 -6.40
C ASN A 295 18.72 17.24 -7.12
N THR A 296 18.22 18.34 -6.55
CA THR A 296 18.44 19.69 -7.06
C THR A 296 19.93 20.04 -7.04
N GLN A 297 20.62 19.79 -5.93
CA GLN A 297 22.05 20.04 -5.82
C GLN A 297 22.84 19.25 -6.87
N ARG A 298 22.52 17.97 -7.06
CA ARG A 298 23.14 17.11 -8.09
C ARG A 298 22.95 17.66 -9.49
N GLN A 299 21.73 18.08 -9.83
CA GLN A 299 21.42 18.65 -11.15
C GLN A 299 22.17 19.96 -11.40
N LEU A 300 22.28 20.82 -10.38
CA LEU A 300 23.09 22.05 -10.47
C LEU A 300 24.57 21.75 -10.71
N ASN A 301 25.14 20.78 -9.99
CA ASN A 301 26.53 20.36 -10.18
C ASN A 301 26.78 19.81 -11.59
N GLN A 302 25.82 19.07 -12.17
CA GLN A 302 25.92 18.55 -13.54
C GLN A 302 25.94 19.65 -14.61
N ILE A 303 25.27 20.78 -14.37
CA ILE A 303 25.29 21.95 -15.28
C ILE A 303 26.64 22.68 -15.18
N GLN A 304 27.22 22.78 -13.98
CA GLN A 304 28.49 23.47 -13.76
C GLN A 304 29.72 22.69 -14.27
N THR A 305 29.58 21.39 -14.50
CA THR A 305 30.66 20.51 -14.98
C THR A 305 30.63 20.31 -16.51
N ARG A 306 29.76 21.02 -17.23
CA ARG A 306 29.70 21.06 -18.70
C ARG A 306 30.29 22.35 -19.23
#